data_AF-A0A2D5UTA7-F1
#
_entry.id   AF-A0A2D5UTA7-F1
#
_cell.length_a   1.000
_cell.length_b   1.000
_cell.length_c   1.000
_cell.angle_alpha   90.00
_cell.angle_beta   90.00
_cell.angle_gamma   90.00
#
_symmetry.space_group_name_H-M   'P 1'
#
loop_
_entity.id
_entity.type
_entity.pdbx_description
1 polymer ?
#
loop_
_entity_poly.entity_id
_entity_poly.type
_entity_poly.pdbx_seq_one_letter_code
_entity_poly.pdbx_strand_id
1 'polypeptide(L)'
;MAEDRVYKCLNPVGMTNPVDTFPLAPRLNTLDGKEIYISICGEPDITIPLEKKLKMDYPNVNWKIKKTYTTDPLRLSEEEMKTCDALVQGVAW
;
A
#
# COMPACT_ATOMS: atom_id res chain seq x y z
N MET A 1 -48.23 -14.40 16.73
CA MET A 1 -46.88 -14.90 17.07
C MET A 1 -46.03 -13.68 17.36
N ALA A 2 -45.38 -13.61 18.52
CA ALA A 2 -44.51 -12.48 18.85
C ALA A 2 -43.23 -12.59 18.00
N GLU A 3 -42.83 -11.52 17.34
CA GLU A 3 -41.61 -11.50 16.51
C GLU A 3 -40.38 -11.70 17.40
N ASP A 4 -39.49 -12.62 17.01
CA ASP A 4 -38.23 -12.85 17.71
C ASP A 4 -37.35 -11.58 17.67
N ARG A 5 -36.70 -11.28 18.79
CA ARG A 5 -35.88 -10.07 18.96
C ARG A 5 -34.63 -10.14 18.08
N VAL A 6 -34.57 -9.31 17.05
CA VAL A 6 -33.39 -9.16 16.18
C VAL A 6 -32.33 -8.32 16.88
N TYR A 7 -31.15 -8.90 17.13
CA TYR A 7 -30.00 -8.19 17.67
C TYR A 7 -29.09 -7.71 16.53
N LYS A 8 -28.75 -6.41 16.52
CA LYS A 8 -27.77 -5.85 15.58
C LYS A 8 -26.38 -5.93 16.22
N CYS A 9 -25.51 -6.82 15.73
CA CYS A 9 -24.10 -6.81 16.12
C CYS A 9 -23.43 -5.54 15.57
N LEU A 10 -22.72 -4.81 16.43
CA LEU A 10 -21.82 -3.76 15.99
C LEU A 10 -20.60 -4.43 15.35
N ASN A 11 -20.24 -3.97 14.14
CA ASN A 11 -18.98 -4.33 13.52
C ASN A 11 -17.84 -3.99 14.50
N PRO A 12 -16.89 -4.91 14.81
CA PRO A 12 -15.76 -4.62 15.69
C PRO A 12 -14.90 -3.43 15.24
N VAL A 13 -14.98 -3.02 13.96
CA VAL A 13 -14.30 -1.81 13.43
C VAL A 13 -15.19 -0.55 13.43
N GLY A 14 -16.41 -0.60 13.99
CA GLY A 14 -17.30 0.56 14.13
C GLY A 14 -17.98 1.05 12.84
N MET A 15 -17.73 0.42 11.69
CA MET A 15 -18.33 0.82 10.41
C MET A 15 -19.73 0.23 10.26
N THR A 16 -20.75 1.09 10.24
CA THR A 16 -22.16 0.68 10.28
C THR A 16 -22.81 0.52 8.91
N ASN A 17 -22.36 1.29 7.92
CA ASN A 17 -22.83 1.24 6.54
C ASN A 17 -21.62 1.13 5.60
N PRO A 18 -21.68 0.34 4.52
CA PRO A 18 -20.72 0.44 3.43
C PRO A 18 -20.63 1.91 2.99
N VAL A 19 -19.43 2.47 2.98
CA VAL A 19 -19.20 3.81 2.47
C VAL A 19 -18.71 3.71 1.03
N ASP A 20 -19.17 4.62 0.18
CA ASP A 20 -18.61 4.75 -1.16
C ASP A 20 -17.15 5.18 -1.03
N THR A 21 -16.26 4.39 -1.60
CA THR A 21 -14.82 4.67 -1.59
C THR A 21 -14.40 5.22 -2.95
N PHE A 22 -13.67 6.33 -2.92
CA PHE A 22 -13.08 6.92 -4.10
C PHE A 22 -11.57 6.76 -4.00
N PRO A 23 -10.89 6.21 -5.02
CA PRO A 23 -9.45 6.10 -4.97
C PRO A 23 -8.83 7.49 -5.03
N LEU A 24 -7.79 7.72 -4.23
CA LEU A 24 -7.06 9.00 -4.21
C LEU A 24 -6.22 9.23 -5.48
N ALA A 25 -6.03 8.18 -6.29
CA ALA A 25 -5.31 8.22 -7.56
C ALA A 25 -5.89 7.18 -8.53
N PRO A 26 -5.74 7.37 -9.86
CA PRO A 26 -6.07 6.35 -10.84
C PRO A 26 -5.38 5.03 -10.52
N ARG A 27 -6.09 3.92 -10.67
CA ARG A 27 -5.49 2.59 -10.50
C ARG A 27 -4.69 2.22 -11.74
N LEU A 28 -3.60 1.51 -11.53
CA LEU A 28 -2.88 0.87 -12.63
C LEU A 28 -3.71 -0.28 -13.20
N ASN A 29 -3.79 -0.35 -14.53
CA ASN A 29 -4.45 -1.45 -15.23
C ASN A 29 -3.51 -2.67 -15.42
N THR A 30 -2.19 -2.45 -15.35
CA THR A 30 -1.13 -3.46 -15.42
C THR A 30 0.10 -2.98 -14.67
N LEU A 31 0.97 -3.91 -14.28
CA LEU A 31 2.27 -3.63 -13.65
C LEU A 31 3.42 -3.66 -14.66
N ASP A 32 3.30 -4.40 -15.76
CA ASP A 32 4.40 -4.58 -16.71
C ASP A 32 4.85 -3.25 -17.34
N GLY A 33 6.17 -3.02 -17.34
CA GLY A 33 6.80 -1.79 -17.84
C GLY A 33 6.64 -0.57 -16.93
N LYS A 34 6.01 -0.71 -15.76
CA LYS A 34 5.78 0.40 -14.83
C LYS A 34 7.01 0.69 -13.97
N GLU A 35 7.23 1.95 -13.67
CA GLU A 35 8.21 2.38 -12.68
C GLU A 35 7.54 2.52 -11.31
N ILE A 36 7.87 1.60 -10.40
CA ILE A 36 7.26 1.52 -9.07
C ILE A 36 8.32 1.75 -8.01
N TYR A 37 8.07 2.71 -7.14
CA TYR A 37 8.93 3.03 -6.01
C TYR A 37 8.52 2.24 -4.77
N ILE A 38 9.50 1.65 -4.10
CA ILE A 38 9.40 1.10 -2.75
C ILE A 38 10.14 2.08 -1.82
N SER A 39 9.39 2.92 -1.11
CA SER A 39 9.92 3.84 -0.09
C SER A 39 9.69 3.24 1.30
N ILE A 40 10.71 2.60 1.88
CA ILE A 40 10.61 1.83 3.12
C ILE A 40 11.38 2.51 4.27
N CYS A 41 10.86 2.33 5.48
CA CYS A 41 11.41 2.81 6.74
C CYS A 41 11.35 1.70 7.81
N GLY A 42 12.01 1.91 8.94
CA GLY A 42 12.01 1.00 10.08
C GLY A 42 12.83 -0.27 9.89
N GLU A 43 12.47 -1.30 10.64
CA GLU A 43 13.20 -2.58 10.68
C GLU A 43 13.03 -3.37 9.36
N PRO A 44 14.11 -3.92 8.79
CA PRO A 44 14.09 -4.49 7.46
C PRO A 44 13.58 -5.95 7.38
N ASP A 45 13.16 -6.55 8.50
CA ASP A 45 12.78 -7.96 8.60
C ASP A 45 11.73 -8.40 7.57
N ILE A 46 10.73 -7.54 7.33
CA ILE A 46 9.64 -7.81 6.38
C ILE A 46 9.98 -7.23 5.00
N THR A 47 10.67 -6.10 4.95
CA THR A 47 10.86 -5.35 3.69
C THR A 47 11.89 -6.02 2.78
N ILE A 48 12.93 -6.67 3.32
CA ILE A 48 13.91 -7.43 2.52
C ILE A 48 13.27 -8.62 1.79
N PRO A 49 12.54 -9.55 2.45
CA PRO A 49 11.91 -10.66 1.74
C PRO A 49 10.80 -10.18 0.79
N LEU A 50 10.06 -9.11 1.15
CA LEU A 50 9.05 -8.52 0.28
C LEU A 50 9.68 -8.00 -1.03
N GLU A 51 10.75 -7.21 -0.94
CA GLU A 51 11.45 -6.67 -2.11
C GLU A 51 11.91 -7.80 -3.05
N LYS A 52 12.53 -8.84 -2.49
CA LYS A 52 12.99 -10.01 -3.26
C LYS A 52 11.82 -10.70 -3.97
N LYS A 53 10.73 -10.94 -3.24
CA LYS A 53 9.55 -11.61 -3.79
C LYS A 53 8.90 -10.80 -4.90
N LEU A 54 8.74 -9.49 -4.72
CA LEU A 54 8.14 -8.61 -5.74
C LEU A 54 8.98 -8.55 -7.02
N LYS A 55 10.31 -8.49 -6.90
CA LYS A 55 11.20 -8.54 -8.08
C LYS A 55 11.17 -9.88 -8.80
N MET A 56 10.98 -10.99 -8.08
CA MET A 56 10.86 -12.33 -8.65
C MET A 56 9.51 -12.54 -9.35
N ASP A 57 8.42 -12.16 -8.68
CA ASP A 57 7.05 -12.35 -9.17
C ASP A 57 6.71 -11.38 -10.32
N TYR A 58 7.34 -10.19 -10.34
CA TYR A 58 7.11 -9.14 -11.34
C TYR A 58 8.41 -8.60 -11.93
N PRO A 59 9.12 -9.38 -12.77
CA PRO A 59 10.42 -9.00 -13.31
C PRO A 59 10.35 -7.86 -14.36
N ASN A 60 9.18 -7.65 -14.98
CA ASN A 60 8.96 -6.62 -15.99
C ASN A 60 8.67 -5.22 -15.39
N VAL A 61 8.61 -5.11 -14.06
CA VAL A 61 8.44 -3.84 -13.35
C VAL A 61 9.81 -3.23 -13.08
N ASN A 62 9.97 -1.94 -13.37
CA ASN A 62 11.16 -1.18 -13.02
C ASN A 62 11.08 -0.73 -11.55
N TRP A 63 11.58 -1.58 -10.66
CA TRP A 63 11.57 -1.33 -9.22
C TRP A 63 12.65 -0.32 -8.79
N LYS A 64 12.23 0.80 -8.18
CA LYS A 64 13.11 1.79 -7.53
C LYS A 64 12.98 1.67 -6.02
N ILE A 65 14.09 1.78 -5.28
CA ILE A 65 14.08 1.58 -3.83
C ILE A 65 14.69 2.78 -3.13
N LYS A 66 13.96 3.29 -2.14
CA LYS A 66 14.43 4.28 -1.17
C LYS A 66 14.26 3.65 0.21
N LYS A 67 15.37 3.46 0.93
CA LYS A 67 15.35 2.78 2.23
C LYS A 67 16.09 3.57 3.29
N THR A 68 15.52 3.57 4.49
CA THR A 68 16.13 4.10 5.71
C THR A 68 15.77 3.19 6.88
N TYR A 69 16.57 3.23 7.94
CA TYR A 69 16.36 2.47 9.17
C TYR A 69 15.73 3.33 10.28
N THR A 70 15.43 4.60 9.98
CA THR A 70 14.64 5.50 10.83
C THR A 70 13.16 5.22 10.66
N THR A 71 12.33 5.78 11.54
CA THR A 71 10.86 5.70 11.44
C THR A 71 10.29 6.52 10.28
N ASP A 72 10.91 7.65 9.96
CA ASP A 72 10.53 8.48 8.83
C ASP A 72 11.00 7.87 7.51
N PRO A 73 10.13 7.71 6.50
CA PRO A 73 10.53 7.22 5.20
C PRO A 73 11.20 8.28 4.32
N LEU A 74 12.07 7.82 3.43
CA LEU A 74 12.65 8.65 2.38
C LEU A 74 11.60 8.91 1.29
N ARG A 75 10.89 10.01 1.42
CA ARG A 75 9.84 10.45 0.48
C ARG A 75 10.39 10.65 -0.92
N LEU A 76 9.54 10.51 -1.92
CA LEU A 76 9.88 10.84 -3.31
C LEU A 76 10.13 12.35 -3.44
N SER A 77 11.09 12.72 -4.28
CA SER A 77 11.27 14.10 -4.72
C SER A 77 10.17 14.50 -5.71
N GLU A 78 10.02 15.79 -5.96
CA GLU A 78 9.05 16.27 -6.96
C GLU A 78 9.32 15.74 -8.37
N GLU A 79 10.59 15.45 -8.70
CA GLU A 79 10.93 14.88 -10.01
C GLU A 79 10.55 13.41 -10.10
N GLU A 80 10.84 12.63 -9.05
CA GLU A 80 10.45 11.23 -8.97
C GLU A 80 8.92 11.08 -9.00
N MET A 81 8.18 11.98 -8.36
CA MET A 81 6.71 11.97 -8.39
C MET A 81 6.13 12.21 -9.80
N LYS A 82 6.87 12.84 -10.71
CA LYS A 82 6.41 13.08 -12.10
C LYS A 82 6.59 11.86 -12.98
N THR A 83 7.56 11.01 -12.70
CA THR A 83 7.89 9.84 -13.54
C THR A 83 7.40 8.51 -12.94
N CYS A 84 7.16 8.50 -11.63
CA CYS A 84 6.67 7.33 -10.90
C CYS A 84 5.22 6.98 -11.29
N ASP A 85 4.98 5.70 -11.60
CA ASP A 85 3.64 5.18 -11.86
C ASP A 85 2.91 4.76 -10.57
N ALA A 86 3.64 4.29 -9.55
CA ALA A 86 3.08 3.90 -8.25
C ALA A 86 4.11 3.88 -7.11
N LEU A 87 3.62 4.04 -5.88
CA LEU A 87 4.42 4.07 -4.66
C LEU A 87 3.93 3.04 -3.64
N VAL A 88 4.83 2.20 -3.16
CA VAL A 88 4.68 1.42 -1.93
C VAL A 88 5.36 2.19 -0.80
N GLN A 89 4.56 2.79 0.08
CA GLN A 89 5.01 3.64 1.18
C GLN A 89 5.04 2.85 2.49
N GLY A 90 6.23 2.73 3.09
CA GLY A 90 6.41 2.22 4.44
C GLY A 90 5.87 3.20 5.48
N VAL A 91 5.27 2.64 6.53
CA VAL A 91 4.77 3.34 7.72
C VAL A 91 5.31 2.61 8.95
N ALA A 92 6.02 3.34 9.81
CA ALA A 92 6.47 2.85 11.12
C ALA A 92 5.64 3.52 12.22
N TRP A 93 5.34 2.77 13.28
CA TRP A 93 4.51 3.18 14.42
C TRP A 93 5.32 3.14 15.70
#